data_AF-A0A7C4ZBN2-F1
#
_entry.id   AF-A0A7C4ZBN2-F1
#
_cell.length_a   1.000
_cell.length_b   1.000
_cell.length_c   1.000
_cell.angle_alpha   90.00
_cell.angle_beta   90.00
_cell.angle_gamma   90.00
#
_symmetry.space_group_name_H-M   'P 1'
#
loop_
_entity.id
_entity.type
_entity.pdbx_description
1 polymer ?
#
loop_
_entity_poly.entity_id
_entity_poly.type
_entity_poly.pdbx_seq_one_letter_code
_entity_poly.pdbx_strand_id
1 'polypeptide(L)'
;MTTDSESLQEREWEILHDRIDALLGRFGTKNAFRRGDYWIRDDNWGLHEHSIEIQNLALLEPAIVESLRRIVSDYPDWEIVVSVDVPGTENAWPRMGIVVQPNKIIDGLQRDFLPEPFRSLHYEGSRRLFDAD
;
A
#
# COMPACT_ATOMS: atom_id res chain seq x y z
N MET A 1 -1.46 -12.52 -30.70
CA MET A 1 -0.36 -11.53 -30.61
C MET A 1 -0.64 -10.71 -29.37
N THR A 2 -0.30 -11.27 -28.21
CA THR A 2 -0.18 -10.51 -26.96
C THR A 2 0.94 -9.52 -27.21
N THR A 3 0.61 -8.23 -27.13
CA THR A 3 1.50 -7.13 -27.49
C THR A 3 2.64 -7.04 -26.48
N ASP A 4 3.86 -6.67 -26.91
CA ASP A 4 5.06 -6.56 -26.05
C ASP A 4 4.86 -5.73 -24.75
N SER A 5 3.84 -4.87 -24.73
CA SER A 5 3.42 -4.11 -23.55
C SER A 5 2.73 -4.95 -22.48
N GLU A 6 1.91 -5.94 -22.86
CA GLU A 6 1.21 -6.82 -21.90
C GLU A 6 2.20 -7.75 -21.21
N SER A 7 3.20 -8.25 -21.95
CA SER A 7 4.27 -9.08 -21.39
C SER A 7 5.24 -8.30 -20.50
N LEU A 8 5.48 -7.01 -20.80
CA LEU A 8 6.25 -6.14 -19.91
C LEU A 8 5.50 -5.86 -18.61
N GLN A 9 4.22 -5.47 -18.70
CA GLN A 9 3.40 -5.19 -17.52
C GLN A 9 3.31 -6.41 -16.61
N GLU A 10 3.07 -7.60 -17.16
CA GLU A 10 2.98 -8.84 -16.36
C GLU A 10 4.29 -9.15 -15.65
N ARG A 11 5.43 -8.99 -16.34
CA ARG A 11 6.75 -9.18 -15.74
C ARG A 11 7.04 -8.18 -14.63
N GLU A 12 6.71 -6.90 -14.83
CA GLU A 12 6.89 -5.87 -13.82
C GLU A 12 5.99 -6.10 -12.60
N TRP A 13 4.75 -6.52 -12.85
CA TRP A 13 3.80 -6.91 -11.81
C TRP A 13 4.37 -8.01 -10.91
N GLU A 14 4.90 -9.09 -11.49
CA GLU A 14 5.51 -10.19 -10.72
C GLU A 14 6.70 -9.71 -9.88
N ILE A 15 7.59 -8.91 -10.47
CA ILE A 15 8.78 -8.40 -9.77
C ILE A 15 8.39 -7.48 -8.60
N LEU A 16 7.42 -6.59 -8.82
CA LEU A 16 6.96 -5.67 -7.79
C LEU A 16 6.22 -6.41 -6.69
N HIS A 17 5.34 -7.36 -7.03
CA HIS A 17 4.65 -8.21 -6.06
C HIS A 17 5.63 -8.93 -5.14
N ASP A 18 6.62 -9.64 -5.70
CA ASP A 18 7.63 -10.37 -4.93
C ASP A 18 8.43 -9.45 -4.00
N ARG A 19 8.80 -8.25 -4.48
CA ARG A 19 9.54 -7.27 -3.68
C ARG A 19 8.71 -6.71 -2.53
N ILE A 20 7.44 -6.43 -2.78
CA ILE A 20 6.49 -5.94 -1.76
C ILE A 20 6.28 -7.03 -0.71
N ASP A 21 6.02 -8.27 -1.13
CA ASP A 21 5.83 -9.42 -0.22
C ASP A 21 7.08 -9.67 0.64
N ALA A 22 8.27 -9.68 0.01
CA ALA A 22 9.53 -9.83 0.72
C ALA A 22 9.80 -8.70 1.72
N LEU A 23 9.40 -7.46 1.41
CA LEU A 23 9.53 -6.33 2.34
C LEU A 23 8.58 -6.49 3.53
N LEU A 24 7.28 -6.67 3.29
CA LEU A 24 6.26 -6.72 4.33
C LEU A 24 6.38 -7.98 5.19
N GLY A 25 6.80 -9.10 4.62
CA GLY A 25 7.07 -10.36 5.32
C GLY A 25 8.16 -10.27 6.39
N ARG A 26 8.97 -9.20 6.40
CA ARG A 26 9.94 -8.93 7.47
C ARG A 26 9.30 -8.36 8.73
N PHE A 27 8.09 -7.81 8.63
CA PHE A 27 7.42 -7.06 9.69
C PHE A 27 6.07 -7.67 10.10
N GLY A 28 5.50 -8.56 9.28
CA GLY A 28 4.21 -9.19 9.56
C GLY A 28 3.95 -10.45 8.73
N THR A 29 2.79 -11.03 8.95
CA THR A 29 2.32 -12.28 8.34
C THR A 29 1.30 -12.00 7.24
N LYS A 30 1.54 -12.47 6.01
CA LYS A 30 0.55 -12.41 4.91
C LYS A 30 -0.63 -13.36 5.18
N ASN A 31 -1.88 -12.90 5.04
CA ASN A 31 -3.06 -13.77 5.16
C ASN A 31 -4.34 -13.24 4.48
N ALA A 32 -4.94 -14.03 3.59
CA ALA A 32 -6.17 -13.68 2.84
C ALA A 32 -7.40 -13.42 3.68
N PHE A 33 -7.44 -14.07 4.84
CA PHE A 33 -8.64 -14.19 5.65
C PHE A 33 -8.58 -13.28 6.87
N ARG A 34 -7.77 -12.21 6.79
CA ARG A 34 -7.58 -11.21 7.86
C ARG A 34 -7.10 -11.82 9.18
N ARG A 35 -6.38 -12.95 9.12
CA ARG A 35 -5.74 -13.61 10.28
C ARG A 35 -4.24 -13.31 10.39
N GLY A 36 -3.76 -12.39 9.58
CA GLY A 36 -2.38 -11.92 9.53
C GLY A 36 -2.33 -10.41 9.69
N ASP A 37 -1.20 -9.82 9.28
CA ASP A 37 -0.93 -8.39 9.38
C ASP A 37 -1.20 -7.64 8.06
N TYR A 38 -1.13 -8.35 6.93
CA TYR A 38 -1.43 -7.79 5.61
C TYR A 38 -1.92 -8.85 4.61
N TRP A 39 -2.47 -8.38 3.51
CA TRP A 39 -2.75 -9.14 2.29
C TRP A 39 -2.39 -8.29 1.07
N ILE A 40 -1.68 -8.88 0.11
CA ILE A 40 -1.44 -8.29 -1.20
C ILE A 40 -2.43 -8.97 -2.14
N ARG A 41 -3.18 -8.20 -2.94
CA ARG A 41 -4.06 -8.79 -3.95
C ARG A 41 -3.22 -9.55 -4.97
N ASP A 42 -3.53 -10.83 -5.15
CA ASP A 42 -2.73 -11.76 -5.97
C ASP A 42 -3.20 -11.83 -7.44
N ASP A 43 -4.19 -11.02 -7.83
CA ASP A 43 -4.69 -10.98 -9.21
C ASP A 43 -4.09 -9.79 -9.98
N ASN A 44 -3.48 -10.06 -11.13
CA ASN A 44 -3.09 -9.03 -12.09
C ASN A 44 -4.25 -8.71 -13.06
N TRP A 45 -4.87 -7.53 -12.89
CA TRP A 45 -6.00 -7.08 -13.72
C TRP A 45 -5.55 -6.23 -14.93
N GLY A 46 -4.24 -6.23 -15.24
CA GLY A 46 -3.65 -5.40 -16.29
C GLY A 46 -3.47 -3.92 -15.92
N LEU A 47 -3.64 -3.59 -14.63
CA LEU A 47 -3.38 -2.26 -14.08
C LEU A 47 -1.93 -2.17 -13.59
N HIS A 48 -1.34 -0.98 -13.65
CA HIS A 48 -0.02 -0.70 -13.07
C HIS A 48 -0.17 -0.35 -11.57
N GLU A 49 -0.82 -1.23 -10.82
CA GLU A 49 -1.15 -1.03 -9.41
C GLU A 49 -0.96 -2.34 -8.62
N HIS A 50 -0.40 -2.23 -7.42
CA HIS A 50 -0.56 -3.24 -6.37
C HIS A 50 -1.47 -2.74 -5.25
N SER A 51 -2.55 -3.47 -4.97
CA SER A 51 -3.41 -3.19 -3.83
C SER A 51 -2.98 -4.03 -2.61
N ILE A 52 -2.79 -3.37 -1.47
CA ILE A 52 -2.40 -3.97 -0.19
C ILE A 52 -3.47 -3.63 0.85
N GLU A 53 -4.00 -4.64 1.51
CA GLU A 53 -4.88 -4.51 2.66
C GLU A 53 -4.04 -4.74 3.92
N ILE A 54 -3.96 -3.74 4.80
CA ILE A 54 -3.24 -3.88 6.08
C ILE A 54 -4.23 -4.12 7.22
N GLN A 55 -3.97 -5.17 8.00
CA GLN A 55 -4.73 -5.52 9.19
C GLN A 55 -4.00 -5.10 10.48
N ASN A 56 -2.71 -4.74 10.37
CA ASN A 56 -1.89 -4.22 11.47
C ASN A 56 -1.32 -2.83 11.12
N LEU A 57 -1.69 -1.83 11.91
CA LEU A 57 -1.25 -0.43 11.71
C LEU A 57 0.26 -0.22 11.85
N ALA A 58 1.00 -1.13 12.50
CA ALA A 58 2.45 -1.05 12.56
C ALA A 58 3.13 -1.13 11.18
N LEU A 59 2.43 -1.64 10.15
CA LEU A 59 2.92 -1.63 8.77
C LEU A 59 2.84 -0.25 8.10
N LEU A 60 2.16 0.72 8.72
CA LEU A 60 2.12 2.12 8.28
C LEU A 60 3.26 2.98 8.81
N GLU A 61 4.20 2.39 9.56
CA GLU A 61 5.37 3.13 10.05
C GLU A 61 6.10 3.83 8.89
N PRO A 62 6.54 5.09 9.05
CA PRO A 62 7.10 5.88 7.95
C PRO A 62 8.27 5.20 7.23
N ALA A 63 9.11 4.46 7.96
CA ALA A 63 10.23 3.73 7.38
C ALA A 63 9.80 2.58 6.43
N ILE A 64 8.66 1.93 6.72
CA ILE A 64 8.11 0.86 5.88
C ILE A 64 7.50 1.48 4.62
N VAL A 65 6.72 2.54 4.77
CA VAL A 65 6.09 3.25 3.64
C VAL A 65 7.14 3.85 2.70
N GLU A 66 8.22 4.44 3.24
CA GLU A 66 9.33 4.91 2.42
C GLU A 66 10.06 3.76 1.71
N SER A 67 10.14 2.58 2.32
CA SER A 67 10.70 1.39 1.67
C SER A 67 9.83 0.91 0.51
N LEU A 68 8.49 0.97 0.65
CA LEU A 68 7.56 0.72 -0.45
C LEU A 68 7.76 1.74 -1.59
N ARG A 69 7.94 3.01 -1.25
CA ARG A 69 8.20 4.07 -2.25
C ARG A 69 9.47 3.81 -3.06
N ARG A 70 10.53 3.32 -2.42
CA ARG A 70 11.77 2.94 -3.09
C ARG A 70 11.64 1.70 -3.98
N ILE A 71 10.71 0.79 -3.68
CA ILE A 71 10.44 -0.35 -4.56
C ILE A 71 9.83 0.15 -5.87
N VAL A 72 8.88 1.09 -5.79
CA VAL A 72 8.18 1.60 -6.97
C VAL A 72 8.92 2.75 -7.67
N SER A 73 9.98 3.31 -7.09
CA SER A 73 10.70 4.46 -7.68
C SER A 73 11.35 4.16 -9.04
N ASP A 74 11.69 2.90 -9.30
CA ASP A 74 12.27 2.45 -10.57
C ASP A 74 11.20 2.20 -11.66
N TYR A 75 9.92 2.34 -11.32
CA TYR A 75 8.76 1.95 -12.12
C TYR A 75 7.78 3.13 -12.23
N PRO A 76 8.02 4.08 -13.16
CA PRO A 76 7.35 5.39 -13.17
C PRO A 76 5.83 5.32 -13.35
N ASP A 77 5.33 4.28 -14.00
CA ASP A 77 3.89 4.08 -14.29
C ASP A 77 3.17 3.30 -13.18
N TRP A 78 3.88 2.83 -12.16
CA TRP A 78 3.35 1.97 -11.12
C TRP A 78 3.00 2.72 -9.84
N GLU A 79 1.99 2.23 -9.13
CA GLU A 79 1.66 2.67 -7.79
C GLU A 79 1.29 1.53 -6.85
N ILE A 80 1.36 1.80 -5.55
CA ILE A 80 0.93 0.88 -4.49
C ILE A 80 -0.18 1.57 -3.72
N VAL A 81 -1.37 0.96 -3.73
CA VAL A 81 -2.53 1.42 -2.96
C VAL A 81 -2.60 0.61 -1.67
N VAL A 82 -2.44 1.27 -0.53
CA VAL A 82 -2.50 0.64 0.79
C VAL A 82 -3.78 1.06 1.50
N SER A 83 -4.68 0.13 1.76
CA SER A 83 -5.94 0.36 2.48
C SER A 83 -5.90 -0.18 3.90
N VAL A 84 -6.43 0.60 4.85
CA VAL A 84 -6.61 0.16 6.24
C VAL A 84 -7.82 -0.76 6.35
N ASP A 85 -7.60 -1.99 6.80
CA ASP A 85 -8.61 -3.05 6.95
C ASP A 85 -8.44 -3.80 8.29
N VAL A 86 -8.30 -3.05 9.39
CA VAL A 86 -8.10 -3.63 10.73
C VAL A 86 -9.36 -4.40 11.17
N PRO A 87 -9.27 -5.68 11.56
CA PRO A 87 -10.42 -6.46 12.00
C PRO A 87 -11.20 -5.80 13.14
N GLY A 88 -12.54 -5.80 13.04
CA GLY A 88 -13.42 -5.19 14.02
C GLY A 88 -13.69 -3.69 13.80
N THR A 89 -13.16 -3.10 12.73
CA THR A 89 -13.38 -1.69 12.38
C THR A 89 -14.34 -1.48 11.20
N GLU A 90 -14.91 -2.56 10.63
CA GLU A 90 -15.60 -2.59 9.33
C GLU A 90 -16.78 -1.61 9.21
N ASN A 91 -17.44 -1.30 10.32
CA ASN A 91 -18.57 -0.37 10.37
C ASN A 91 -18.27 0.90 11.18
N ALA A 92 -17.07 1.00 11.76
CA ALA A 92 -16.69 2.07 12.68
C ALA A 92 -15.74 3.07 12.02
N TRP A 93 -14.85 2.58 11.16
CA TRP A 93 -13.84 3.41 10.51
C TRP A 93 -14.24 3.71 9.06
N PRO A 94 -13.98 4.94 8.58
CA PRO A 94 -14.17 5.26 7.18
C PRO A 94 -13.11 4.54 6.35
N ARG A 95 -13.36 4.42 5.04
CA ARG A 95 -12.32 4.01 4.10
C ARG A 95 -11.18 5.02 4.14
N MET A 96 -9.98 4.51 4.37
CA MET A 96 -8.76 5.31 4.46
C MET A 96 -7.54 4.46 4.14
N GLY A 97 -6.44 5.14 3.83
CA GLY A 97 -5.24 4.49 3.35
C GLY A 97 -4.23 5.49 2.82
N ILE A 98 -3.21 4.98 2.13
CA ILE A 98 -2.24 5.80 1.43
C ILE A 98 -2.04 5.28 0.01
N VAL A 99 -1.65 6.16 -0.91
CA VAL A 99 -1.17 5.78 -2.24
C VAL A 99 0.30 6.13 -2.32
N VAL A 100 1.12 5.15 -2.66
CA VAL A 100 2.57 5.30 -2.80
C VAL A 100 2.90 5.30 -4.29
N GLN A 101 3.39 6.44 -4.76
CA GLN A 101 3.85 6.65 -6.13
C GLN A 101 5.37 6.88 -6.14
N PRO A 102 6.05 6.74 -7.29
CA PRO A 102 7.51 6.84 -7.39
C PRO A 102 8.08 8.13 -6.74
N ASN A 103 7.37 9.24 -6.91
CA ASN A 103 7.81 10.57 -6.50
C ASN A 103 6.99 11.21 -5.37
N LYS A 104 5.92 10.57 -4.89
CA LYS A 104 5.09 11.14 -3.82
C LYS A 104 4.28 10.09 -3.07
N ILE A 105 3.85 10.45 -1.87
CA ILE A 105 2.89 9.70 -1.08
C ILE A 105 1.62 10.54 -0.97
N ILE A 106 0.47 9.96 -1.29
CA ILE A 106 -0.84 10.56 -1.05
C ILE A 106 -1.37 9.99 0.26
N ASP A 107 -1.54 10.85 1.25
CA ASP A 107 -1.95 10.49 2.60
C ASP A 107 -3.46 10.67 2.77
N GLY A 108 -4.20 9.58 2.69
CA GLY A 108 -5.65 9.52 2.89
C GLY A 108 -6.07 8.99 4.26
N LEU A 109 -5.14 8.88 5.22
CA LEU A 109 -5.44 8.36 6.57
C LEU A 109 -6.26 9.39 7.37
N GLN A 110 -7.35 8.95 7.99
CA GLN A 110 -8.20 9.80 8.83
C GLN A 110 -7.80 9.65 10.30
N ARG A 111 -6.95 10.58 10.77
CA ARG A 111 -6.25 10.47 12.06
C ARG A 111 -7.18 10.34 13.27
N ASP A 112 -8.36 10.96 13.24
CA ASP A 112 -9.32 10.91 14.34
C ASP A 112 -9.84 9.49 14.63
N PHE A 113 -9.81 8.61 13.62
CA PHE A 113 -10.24 7.22 13.75
C PHE A 113 -9.12 6.27 14.17
N LEU A 114 -7.86 6.67 13.99
CA LEU A 114 -6.71 5.84 14.38
C LEU A 114 -6.53 5.87 15.90
N PRO A 115 -6.12 4.76 16.54
CA PRO A 115 -5.69 4.78 17.93
C PRO A 115 -4.28 5.39 18.06
N GLU A 116 -3.91 5.83 19.25
CA GLU A 116 -2.51 6.14 19.54
C GLU A 116 -1.64 4.88 19.43
N PRO A 117 -0.39 4.98 18.94
CA PRO A 117 0.33 6.20 18.53
C PRO A 117 0.08 6.61 17.06
N PHE A 118 -0.78 5.92 16.33
CA PHE A 118 -0.89 6.06 14.88
C PHE A 118 -1.54 7.37 14.40
N ARG A 119 -2.15 8.13 15.33
CA ARG A 119 -2.69 9.47 15.04
C ARG A 119 -1.62 10.45 14.59
N SER A 120 -0.40 10.30 15.09
CA SER A 120 0.73 11.18 14.75
C SER A 120 1.53 10.73 13.54
N LEU A 121 1.12 9.65 12.84
CA LEU A 121 1.81 9.21 11.63
C LEU A 121 1.86 10.35 10.60
N HIS A 122 3.04 10.58 10.06
CA HIS A 122 3.29 11.53 9.00
C HIS A 122 4.37 10.97 8.08
N TYR A 123 4.22 11.22 6.78
CA TYR A 123 5.16 10.78 5.75
C TYR A 123 5.78 12.01 5.13
N GLU A 124 7.12 12.06 5.13
CA GLU A 124 7.85 13.21 4.61
C GLU A 124 7.50 13.47 3.14
N GLY A 125 7.16 14.73 2.84
CA GLY A 125 6.78 15.15 1.49
C GLY A 125 5.42 14.62 1.01
N SER A 126 4.60 14.03 1.88
CA SER A 126 3.27 13.58 1.49
C SER A 126 2.29 14.73 1.24
N ARG A 127 1.37 14.51 0.30
CA ARG A 127 0.20 15.37 0.07
C ARG A 127 -1.00 14.72 0.76
N ARG A 128 -1.76 15.47 1.55
CA ARG A 128 -3.01 14.89 2.10
C ARG A 128 -4.05 14.77 0.99
N LEU A 129 -4.82 13.69 1.03
CA LEU A 129 -5.91 13.46 0.08
C LEU A 129 -7.01 14.52 0.21
N PHE A 130 -7.23 15.03 1.42
CA PHE A 130 -8.29 15.99 1.74
C PHE A 130 -7.82 17.45 1.80
N ASP A 131 -6.55 17.71 1.48
CA ASP A 131 -6.11 19.08 1.24
C ASP A 131 -6.61 19.46 -0.16
N ALA A 132 -7.74 20.16 -0.20
CA ALA A 132 -8.27 20.78 -1.41
C ALA A 132 -7.29 21.85 -1.90
N ASP A 133 -7.00 21.85 -3.20
CA ASP A 133 -6.52 23.04 -3.91
C ASP A 133 -7.62 24.12 -3.94
#